data_AF-A0A3P7P2L6-F1
#
_entry.id   AF-A0A3P7P2L6-F1
#
_cell.length_a   1.000
_cell.length_b   1.000
_cell.length_c   1.000
_cell.angle_alpha   90.00
_cell.angle_beta   90.00
_cell.angle_gamma   90.00
#
_symmetry.space_group_name_H-M   'P 1'
#
loop_
_entity.id
_entity.type
_entity.pdbx_description
1 polymer ?
#
loop_
_entity_poly.entity_id
_entity_poly.type
_entity_poly.pdbx_seq_one_letter_code
_entity_poly.pdbx_strand_id
1 'polypeptide(L)'
;MCYNVLSPNYATSSQYPYCPTWAMDWDYRRRGILEEIKLYSPHIVCLQEVDTDQFEEVFQPELHKTGYEGIFIPKSRCRTMDPAASRKVDGCAIFWQTER
;
A
#
# COMPACT_ATOMS: atom_id res chain seq x y z
N MET A 1 8.20 -9.74 6.36
CA MET A 1 8.34 -8.27 6.44
C MET A 1 7.07 -7.68 7.04
N CYS A 2 7.18 -6.65 7.87
CA CYS A 2 6.06 -5.84 8.34
C CYS A 2 6.38 -4.37 8.03
N TYR A 3 5.52 -3.68 7.27
CA TYR A 3 5.84 -2.34 6.74
C TYR A 3 4.60 -1.45 6.60
N ASN A 4 4.62 -0.28 7.24
CA ASN A 4 3.61 0.75 7.05
C ASN A 4 4.04 1.67 5.89
N VAL A 5 3.23 1.74 4.84
CA VAL A 5 3.61 2.37 3.56
C VAL A 5 3.23 3.85 3.44
N LEU A 6 2.64 4.45 4.50
CA LEU A 6 2.12 5.81 4.53
C LEU A 6 1.12 6.10 3.40
N SER A 7 -0.17 6.00 3.72
CA SER A 7 -1.25 6.27 2.75
C SER A 7 -1.12 7.70 2.17
N PRO A 8 -1.37 7.91 0.87
CA PRO A 8 -1.37 9.24 0.24
C PRO A 8 -2.32 10.22 0.93
N ASN A 9 -3.38 9.72 1.58
CA ASN A 9 -4.30 10.56 2.34
C ASN A 9 -3.63 11.21 3.56
N TYR A 10 -2.51 10.66 4.03
CA TYR A 10 -1.75 11.14 5.17
C TYR A 10 -0.43 11.80 4.74
N ALA A 11 0.08 11.55 3.54
CA ALA A 11 1.31 12.18 3.02
C ALA A 11 1.10 13.66 2.61
N THR A 12 0.86 14.54 3.59
CA THR A 12 0.55 15.96 3.37
C THR A 12 1.71 16.89 3.74
N SER A 13 1.83 18.03 3.06
CA SER A 13 2.88 19.02 3.36
C SER A 13 2.77 19.66 4.74
N SER A 14 1.61 19.60 5.40
CA SER A 14 1.47 20.07 6.78
C SER A 14 2.09 19.09 7.79
N GLN A 15 1.98 17.78 7.54
CA GLN A 15 2.60 16.75 8.38
C GLN A 15 4.07 16.54 8.06
N TYR A 16 4.46 16.67 6.79
CA TYR A 16 5.82 16.44 6.30
C TYR A 16 6.39 17.69 5.58
N PRO A 17 6.50 18.85 6.26
CA PRO A 17 6.87 20.12 5.62
C PRO A 17 8.30 20.16 5.07
N TYR A 18 9.15 19.25 5.54
CA TYR A 18 10.54 19.10 5.10
C TYR A 18 10.68 18.26 3.82
N CYS A 19 9.64 17.52 3.43
CA CYS A 19 9.68 16.67 2.26
C CYS A 19 9.15 17.44 1.03
N PRO A 20 9.89 17.51 -0.09
CA PRO A 20 9.40 18.20 -1.27
C PRO A 20 8.19 17.46 -1.86
N THR A 21 7.24 18.20 -2.42
CA THR A 21 5.95 17.65 -2.89
C THR A 21 6.11 16.54 -3.93
N TRP A 22 7.10 16.64 -4.82
CA TRP A 22 7.38 15.61 -5.83
C TRP A 22 7.84 14.29 -5.20
N ALA A 23 8.50 14.33 -4.04
CA ALA A 23 8.95 13.13 -3.33
C ALA A 23 7.85 12.55 -2.43
N MET A 24 6.87 13.37 -2.03
CA MET A 24 5.67 12.90 -1.33
C MET A 24 4.62 12.31 -2.28
N ASP A 25 4.66 12.70 -3.55
CA ASP A 25 3.76 12.21 -4.58
C ASP A 25 3.72 10.67 -4.61
N TRP A 26 2.51 10.12 -4.72
CA TRP A 26 2.31 8.67 -4.62
C TRP A 26 2.99 7.91 -5.75
N ASP A 27 2.99 8.45 -6.97
CA ASP A 27 3.61 7.80 -8.12
C ASP A 27 5.14 7.73 -7.96
N TYR A 28 5.71 8.71 -7.25
CA TYR A 28 7.10 8.65 -6.84
C TYR A 28 7.32 7.61 -5.73
N ARG A 29 6.61 7.71 -4.60
CA ARG A 29 6.84 6.87 -3.41
C ARG A 29 6.57 5.39 -3.63
N ARG A 30 5.51 5.04 -4.37
CA ARG A 30 5.12 3.63 -4.58
C ARG A 30 6.22 2.81 -5.24
N ARG A 31 7.07 3.43 -6.08
CA ARG A 31 8.21 2.77 -6.71
C ARG A 31 9.23 2.33 -5.68
N GLY A 32 9.63 3.22 -4.78
CA GLY A 32 10.57 2.90 -3.69
C GLY A 32 10.01 1.85 -2.72
N ILE A 33 8.72 1.94 -2.39
CA ILE A 33 8.04 0.96 -1.53
C ILE A 33 8.07 -0.45 -2.16
N LEU A 34 7.75 -0.55 -3.45
CA LEU A 34 7.80 -1.83 -4.18
C LEU A 34 9.22 -2.37 -4.32
N GLU A 35 10.20 -1.50 -4.60
CA GLU A 35 11.61 -1.86 -4.66
C GLU A 35 12.11 -2.41 -3.31
N GLU A 36 11.69 -1.81 -2.19
CA GLU A 36 12.04 -2.28 -0.86
C GLU A 36 11.49 -3.69 -0.60
N ILE A 37 10.21 -3.95 -0.92
CA ILE A 37 9.62 -5.28 -0.77
C ILE A 37 10.37 -6.31 -1.64
N LYS A 38 10.66 -5.95 -2.90
CA LYS A 38 11.38 -6.83 -3.86
C LYS A 38 12.81 -7.12 -3.40
N LEU A 39 13.50 -6.12 -2.86
CA LEU A 39 14.89 -6.24 -2.39
C LEU A 39 15.02 -7.28 -1.28
N TYR A 40 14.11 -7.25 -0.30
CA TYR A 40 14.14 -8.20 0.82
C TYR A 40 13.53 -9.57 0.47
N SER A 41 12.69 -9.65 -0.57
CA SER A 41 11.98 -10.85 -1.03
C SER A 41 11.46 -11.76 0.10
N PRO A 42 10.66 -11.23 1.05
CA PRO A 42 10.23 -11.98 2.22
C PRO A 42 9.07 -12.92 1.88
N HIS A 43 9.11 -14.18 2.34
CA HIS A 43 8.00 -15.14 2.10
C HIS A 43 6.60 -14.65 2.54
N ILE A 44 6.53 -13.77 3.55
CA ILE A 44 5.29 -13.15 4.03
C ILE A 44 5.52 -11.64 4.17
N VAL A 45 4.61 -10.83 3.65
CA VAL A 45 4.57 -9.36 3.76
C VAL A 45 3.29 -8.94 4.46
N CYS A 46 3.39 -8.16 5.53
CA CYS A 46 2.25 -7.52 6.18
C CYS A 46 2.36 -6.00 6.00
N LEU A 47 1.45 -5.41 5.22
CA LEU A 47 1.42 -3.98 4.96
C LEU A 47 0.31 -3.28 5.75
N GLN A 48 0.60 -2.07 6.24
CA GLN A 48 -0.38 -1.16 6.86
C GLN A 48 -0.46 0.15 6.07
N GLU A 49 -1.58 0.86 6.24
CA GLU A 49 -1.90 2.10 5.51
C GLU A 49 -1.97 1.92 3.98
N VAL A 50 -2.49 0.78 3.55
CA VAL A 50 -2.76 0.50 2.13
C VAL A 50 -4.20 0.88 1.82
N ASP A 51 -4.43 1.71 0.81
CA ASP A 51 -5.78 2.03 0.33
C ASP A 51 -6.30 0.94 -0.63
N THR A 52 -7.62 0.87 -0.84
CA THR A 52 -8.24 -0.16 -1.71
C THR A 52 -7.73 -0.06 -3.15
N ASP A 53 -7.72 1.15 -3.73
CA ASP A 53 -7.18 1.42 -5.07
C ASP A 53 -5.73 0.95 -5.19
N GLN A 54 -4.92 1.22 -4.16
CA GLN A 54 -3.52 0.86 -4.18
C GLN A 54 -3.32 -0.64 -4.11
N PHE A 55 -4.10 -1.33 -3.29
CA PHE A 55 -4.07 -2.78 -3.23
C PHE A 55 -4.39 -3.38 -4.61
N GLU A 56 -5.52 -2.98 -5.21
CA GLU A 56 -6.04 -3.56 -6.45
C GLU A 56 -5.22 -3.18 -7.70
N GLU A 57 -4.75 -1.94 -7.79
CA GLU A 57 -4.12 -1.40 -8.99
C GLU A 57 -2.60 -1.41 -8.95
N VAL A 58 -2.00 -1.50 -7.75
CA VAL A 58 -0.54 -1.42 -7.58
C VAL A 58 0.01 -2.68 -6.91
N PHE A 59 -0.30 -2.91 -5.63
CA PHE A 59 0.38 -3.95 -4.86
C PHE A 59 0.06 -5.36 -5.35
N GLN A 60 -1.22 -5.69 -5.53
CA GLN A 60 -1.64 -7.00 -6.00
C GLN A 60 -1.04 -7.34 -7.37
N PRO A 61 -1.21 -6.53 -8.43
CA PRO A 61 -0.65 -6.88 -9.74
C PRO A 61 0.88 -6.89 -9.76
N GLU A 62 1.56 -6.00 -9.02
CA GLU A 62 3.03 -5.97 -9.01
C GLU A 62 3.66 -7.12 -8.23
N LEU A 63 3.11 -7.48 -7.07
CA LEU A 63 3.62 -8.59 -6.26
C LEU A 63 3.22 -9.95 -6.86
N HIS A 64 2.08 -10.03 -7.55
CA HIS A 64 1.68 -11.24 -8.27
C HIS A 64 2.67 -11.65 -9.36
N LYS A 65 3.29 -10.68 -10.05
CA LYS A 65 4.38 -10.96 -11.02
C LYS A 65 5.59 -11.66 -10.41
N THR A 66 5.74 -11.57 -9.09
CA THR A 66 6.83 -12.18 -8.31
C THR A 66 6.37 -13.38 -7.48
N GLY A 67 5.20 -13.95 -7.79
CA GLY A 67 4.70 -15.17 -7.16
C GLY A 67 4.01 -14.97 -5.81
N TYR A 68 3.57 -13.74 -5.51
CA TYR A 68 2.78 -13.48 -4.30
C TYR A 68 1.28 -13.51 -4.59
N GLU A 69 0.54 -14.01 -3.63
CA GLU A 69 -0.89 -13.75 -3.50
C GLU A 69 -1.13 -12.89 -2.27
N GLY A 70 -2.26 -12.18 -2.24
CA GLY A 70 -2.56 -11.26 -1.16
C GLY A 70 -4.04 -11.11 -0.88
N ILE A 71 -4.31 -10.68 0.35
CA ILE A 71 -5.64 -10.28 0.82
C ILE A 71 -5.55 -8.90 1.46
N PHE A 72 -6.62 -8.13 1.32
CA PHE A 72 -6.74 -6.79 1.89
C PHE A 72 -8.04 -6.63 2.66
N ILE A 73 -7.98 -5.93 3.79
CA ILE A 73 -9.13 -5.56 4.60
C ILE A 73 -9.06 -4.06 4.92
N PRO A 74 -9.97 -3.23 4.37
CA PRO A 74 -10.05 -1.80 4.71
C PRO A 74 -10.59 -1.58 6.12
N LYS A 75 -10.31 -0.41 6.72
CA LYS A 75 -10.93 -0.02 8.00
C LYS A 75 -12.45 0.07 7.89
N SER A 76 -13.13 -0.23 8.99
CA SER A 76 -14.60 -0.34 9.09
C SER A 76 -15.38 0.90 8.60
N ARG A 77 -14.76 2.09 8.64
CA ARG A 77 -15.35 3.34 8.12
C ARG A 77 -15.77 3.27 6.66
N CYS A 78 -15.17 2.39 5.85
CA CYS A 78 -15.58 2.21 4.45
C CYS A 78 -17.07 1.84 4.30
N ARG A 79 -17.67 1.21 5.32
CA ARG A 79 -19.06 0.70 5.28
C ARG A 79 -20.13 1.79 5.28
N THR A 80 -19.80 2.99 5.73
CA THR A 80 -20.74 4.11 5.88
C THR A 80 -20.42 5.27 4.94
N MET A 81 -19.41 5.13 4.07
CA MET A 81 -18.97 6.16 3.16
C MET A 81 -19.55 5.94 1.76
N ASP A 82 -19.56 7.03 0.98
CA ASP A 82 -19.83 6.94 -0.45
C ASP A 82 -18.84 5.97 -1.14
N PRO A 83 -19.26 5.17 -2.15
CA PRO A 83 -18.41 4.19 -2.81
C PRO A 83 -17.08 4.74 -3.33
N ALA A 84 -17.04 5.98 -3.83
CA ALA A 84 -15.79 6.57 -4.34
C ALA A 84 -14.83 6.91 -3.19
N ALA A 85 -15.36 7.39 -2.07
CA ALA A 85 -14.56 7.73 -0.90
C ALA A 85 -14.15 6.48 -0.10
N SER A 86 -14.97 5.42 -0.11
CA SER A 86 -14.68 4.17 0.59
C SER A 86 -13.45 3.46 0.04
N ARG A 87 -13.16 3.61 -1.26
CA ARG A 87 -11.96 2.97 -1.83
C ARG A 87 -10.64 3.63 -1.38
N LYS A 88 -10.68 4.91 -1.00
CA LYS A 88 -9.55 5.63 -0.39
C LYS A 88 -9.40 5.36 1.11
N VAL A 89 -10.19 4.44 1.67
CA VAL A 89 -10.01 4.03 3.05
C VAL A 89 -8.86 3.04 3.13
N ASP A 90 -7.83 3.44 3.86
CA ASP A 90 -6.70 2.60 4.21
C ASP A 90 -7.09 1.41 5.10
N GLY A 91 -6.27 0.38 5.06
CA GLY A 91 -6.38 -0.83 5.86
C GLY A 91 -5.07 -1.61 5.91
N CYS A 92 -5.20 -2.92 6.07
CA CYS A 92 -4.07 -3.85 6.12
C CYS A 92 -4.13 -4.85 4.98
N ALA A 93 -2.97 -5.13 4.38
CA ALA A 93 -2.81 -6.19 3.40
C ALA A 93 -1.81 -7.23 3.90
N ILE A 94 -2.05 -8.50 3.57
CA ILE A 94 -1.10 -9.59 3.81
C ILE A 94 -0.84 -10.26 2.47
N PHE A 95 0.43 -10.45 2.15
CA PHE A 95 0.89 -11.20 0.98
C PHE A 95 1.75 -12.39 1.41
N TRP A 96 1.68 -13.47 0.64
CA TRP A 96 2.48 -14.68 0.82
C TRP A 96 2.96 -15.23 -0.52
N GLN A 97 4.19 -15.77 -0.56
CA GLN A 97 4.63 -16.53 -1.73
C GLN A 97 3.84 -17.82 -1.85
N THR A 98 3.40 -18.13 -3.07
CA THR A 98 2.64 -19.34 -3.38
C THR A 98 3.55 -20.55 -3.63
N GLU A 99 4.77 -20.30 -4.12
CA GLU A 99 5.79 -21.30 -4.35
C GLU A 99 6.84 -21.23 -3.23
N ARG A 100 7.27 -22.40 -2.74
CA ARG A 100 8.30 -22.55 -1.70
C ARG A 100 9.70 -22.60 -2.28
#